data_AF-A0A2E2BDL8-F1
#
_entry.id   AF-A0A2E2BDL8-F1
#
_cell.length_a   1.000
_cell.length_b   1.000
_cell.length_c   1.000
_cell.angle_alpha   90.00
_cell.angle_beta   90.00
_cell.angle_gamma   90.00
#
_symmetry.space_group_name_H-M   'P 1'
#
loop_
_entity.id
_entity.type
_entity.pdbx_description
1 polymer ?
#
loop_
_entity_poly.entity_id
_entity_poly.type
_entity_poly.pdbx_seq_one_letter_code
_entity_poly.pdbx_strand_id
1 'polypeptide(L)'
;MNALAPGRVFLGIGTGHTAMRVMGQDPIPINEFREYLRVVRAMLHGEETEYTYNGKTTSIVWQEHGDGFRNIETPIPIYVAANGPRALRTAGMYGDGLCSIFNEQIPVLDFNLTHVAEGAKIAKRSTKDFHTTTLTNAVILKAGDRLQDDAVIERAGSWAVTALHFVYEIWRYTKDDNVVPEYMKSIWEEYSDHVANFPVPEEKSHQLIHEGHCSFYTPGEKKFVTPEMIEGTSLVGSPAEIAEKINLAGKHGLTEVSLLPPLANLREAAKDFAEQVIPLC
;
A
#
# COMPACT_ATOMS: atom_id res chain seq x y z
N MET A 1 -12.15 13.13 14.50
CA MET A 1 -12.16 13.42 13.06
C MET A 1 -13.56 13.28 12.46
N ASN A 2 -14.22 12.11 12.55
CA ASN A 2 -15.54 11.90 11.92
C ASN A 2 -16.64 12.86 12.43
N ALA A 3 -16.60 13.29 13.70
CA ALA A 3 -17.51 14.31 14.21
C ALA A 3 -17.37 15.68 13.51
N LEU A 4 -16.17 16.03 13.03
CA LEU A 4 -15.88 17.29 12.34
C LEU A 4 -16.09 17.19 10.82
N ALA A 5 -16.02 15.98 10.27
CA ALA A 5 -16.13 15.72 8.84
C ALA A 5 -16.94 14.45 8.53
N PRO A 6 -18.24 14.40 8.91
CA PRO A 6 -19.06 13.21 8.70
C PRO A 6 -19.07 12.78 7.22
N GLY A 7 -18.86 11.49 6.97
CA GLY A 7 -18.90 10.91 5.62
C GLY A 7 -17.68 11.22 4.75
N ARG A 8 -16.66 11.89 5.30
CA ARG A 8 -15.40 12.22 4.61
C ARG A 8 -14.17 11.61 5.28
N VAL A 9 -14.38 10.69 6.23
CA VAL A 9 -13.32 10.04 6.99
C VAL A 9 -13.43 8.53 6.83
N PHE A 10 -12.30 7.90 6.55
CA PHE A 10 -12.12 6.45 6.59
C PHE A 10 -10.89 6.13 7.45
N LEU A 11 -10.80 4.89 7.93
CA LEU A 11 -9.65 4.38 8.68
C LEU A 11 -8.77 3.56 7.76
N GLY A 12 -7.62 4.11 7.34
CA GLY A 12 -6.53 3.35 6.73
C GLY A 12 -5.67 2.70 7.81
N ILE A 13 -5.50 1.37 7.77
CA ILE A 13 -4.73 0.65 8.80
C ILE A 13 -4.03 -0.60 8.24
N GLY A 14 -2.83 -0.89 8.73
CA GLY A 14 -2.08 -2.11 8.38
C GLY A 14 -1.20 -2.57 9.53
N THR A 15 -0.43 -3.64 9.32
CA THR A 15 0.52 -4.18 10.30
C THR A 15 1.76 -3.31 10.49
N GLY A 16 1.93 -2.27 9.67
CA GLY A 16 3.06 -1.36 9.71
C GLY A 16 4.32 -1.93 9.03
N HIS A 17 4.21 -2.42 7.79
CA HIS A 17 5.35 -2.99 7.05
C HIS A 17 6.58 -2.08 7.08
N THR A 18 6.46 -0.84 6.59
CA THR A 18 7.56 0.14 6.61
C THR A 18 7.65 0.86 7.94
N ALA A 19 6.52 1.34 8.47
CA ALA A 19 6.48 2.17 9.67
C ALA A 19 7.10 1.51 10.92
N MET A 20 6.94 0.20 11.12
CA MET A 20 7.59 -0.50 12.23
C MET A 20 9.07 -0.72 11.97
N ARG A 21 9.43 -1.05 10.72
CA ARG A 21 10.80 -1.36 10.33
C ARG A 21 11.74 -0.18 10.43
N VAL A 22 11.29 1.04 10.10
CA VAL A 22 12.11 2.24 10.31
C VAL A 22 12.43 2.52 11.78
N MET A 23 11.68 1.90 12.71
CA MET A 23 11.95 1.92 14.15
C MET A 23 12.73 0.68 14.63
N GLY A 24 13.23 -0.14 13.71
CA GLY A 24 13.93 -1.39 14.01
C GLY A 24 13.02 -2.50 14.56
N GLN A 25 11.70 -2.41 14.30
CA GLN A 25 10.71 -3.38 14.78
C GLN A 25 10.14 -4.22 13.63
N ASP A 26 9.65 -5.41 13.95
CA ASP A 26 8.85 -6.21 13.02
C ASP A 26 7.40 -5.68 12.92
N PRO A 27 6.71 -5.91 11.79
CA PRO A 27 5.28 -5.64 11.70
C PRO A 27 4.48 -6.41 12.74
N ILE A 28 3.34 -5.85 13.14
CA ILE A 28 2.43 -6.48 14.10
C ILE A 28 2.11 -7.92 13.64
N PRO A 29 2.27 -8.93 14.53
CA PRO A 29 1.92 -10.30 14.21
C PRO A 29 0.47 -10.39 13.73
N ILE A 30 0.26 -11.11 12.62
CA ILE A 30 -1.05 -11.10 11.94
C ILE A 30 -2.21 -11.58 12.81
N ASN A 31 -1.97 -12.45 13.79
CA ASN A 31 -3.02 -12.87 14.73
C ASN A 31 -3.45 -11.72 15.65
N GLU A 32 -2.50 -10.91 16.11
CA GLU A 32 -2.76 -9.71 16.92
C GLU A 32 -3.44 -8.64 16.09
N PHE A 33 -2.99 -8.41 14.85
CA PHE A 33 -3.62 -7.46 13.94
C PHE A 33 -5.06 -7.83 13.62
N ARG A 34 -5.32 -9.13 13.40
CA ARG A 34 -6.68 -9.65 13.17
C ARG A 34 -7.59 -9.41 14.37
N GLU A 35 -7.09 -9.67 15.58
CA GLU A 35 -7.85 -9.43 16.81
C GLU A 35 -8.10 -7.93 17.03
N TYR A 36 -7.10 -7.09 16.76
CA TYR A 36 -7.23 -5.64 16.80
C TYR A 36 -8.32 -5.14 15.85
N LEU A 37 -8.33 -5.61 14.60
CA LEU A 37 -9.36 -5.25 13.62
C LEU A 37 -10.76 -5.71 14.01
N ARG A 38 -10.89 -6.90 14.63
CA ARG A 38 -12.17 -7.40 15.16
C ARG A 38 -12.75 -6.41 16.17
N VAL A 39 -11.92 -6.00 17.14
CA VAL A 39 -12.32 -5.08 18.20
C VAL A 39 -12.61 -3.69 17.63
N VAL A 40 -11.72 -3.13 16.80
CA VAL A 40 -11.92 -1.82 16.18
C VAL A 40 -13.20 -1.79 15.35
N ARG A 41 -13.46 -2.83 14.55
CA ARG A 41 -14.68 -2.90 13.75
C ARG A 41 -15.92 -2.87 14.64
N ALA A 42 -16.00 -3.74 15.64
CA ALA A 42 -17.13 -3.79 16.57
C ALA A 42 -17.37 -2.42 17.23
N MET A 43 -16.31 -1.81 17.76
CA MET A 43 -16.38 -0.49 18.37
C MET A 43 -16.85 0.58 17.37
N LEU A 44 -16.33 0.61 16.14
CA LEU A 44 -16.78 1.57 15.13
C LEU A 44 -18.25 1.37 14.69
N HIS A 45 -18.83 0.20 14.93
CA HIS A 45 -20.26 -0.08 14.70
C HIS A 45 -21.12 0.10 15.97
N GLY A 46 -20.53 0.58 17.07
CA GLY A 46 -21.23 0.77 18.34
C GLY A 46 -21.56 -0.53 19.08
N GLU A 47 -20.91 -1.63 18.71
CA GLU A 47 -21.14 -2.94 19.28
C GLU A 47 -20.31 -3.13 20.57
N GLU A 48 -20.89 -3.85 21.53
CA GLU A 48 -20.17 -4.39 22.67
C GLU A 48 -19.30 -5.57 22.21
N THR A 49 -18.05 -5.65 22.68
CA THR A 49 -17.10 -6.70 22.27
C THR A 49 -16.17 -7.10 23.40
N GLU A 50 -15.79 -8.38 23.44
CA GLU A 50 -14.66 -8.85 24.27
C GLU A 50 -13.34 -8.18 23.85
N TYR A 51 -12.51 -7.83 24.82
CA TYR A 51 -11.17 -7.31 24.63
C TYR A 51 -10.23 -7.86 25.70
N THR A 52 -9.03 -8.28 25.27
CA THR A 52 -7.99 -8.81 26.18
C THR A 52 -6.88 -7.79 26.34
N TYR A 53 -6.63 -7.37 27.59
CA TYR A 53 -5.52 -6.49 27.95
C TYR A 53 -4.83 -7.02 29.20
N ASN A 54 -3.50 -7.16 29.17
CA ASN A 54 -2.70 -7.70 30.26
C ASN A 54 -3.23 -9.03 30.82
N GLY A 55 -3.60 -9.95 29.94
CA GLY A 55 -4.08 -11.30 30.30
C GLY A 55 -5.51 -11.35 30.86
N LYS A 56 -6.20 -10.22 30.98
CA LYS A 56 -7.61 -10.16 31.39
C LYS A 56 -8.50 -9.90 30.19
N THR A 57 -9.45 -10.78 29.95
CA THR A 57 -10.49 -10.64 28.93
C THR A 57 -11.78 -10.14 29.60
N THR A 58 -12.35 -9.06 29.07
CA THR A 58 -13.65 -8.54 29.48
C THR A 58 -14.32 -7.85 28.30
N SER A 59 -15.65 -7.82 28.34
CA SER A 59 -16.43 -7.01 27.44
C SER A 59 -16.16 -5.51 27.62
N ILE A 60 -16.08 -4.79 26.49
CA ILE A 60 -15.97 -3.33 26.40
C ILE A 60 -17.03 -2.77 25.46
N VAL A 61 -17.48 -1.55 25.75
CA VAL A 61 -18.41 -0.78 24.93
C VAL A 61 -18.10 0.70 25.07
N TRP A 62 -18.45 1.50 24.07
CA TRP A 62 -18.36 2.94 24.18
C TRP A 62 -19.18 3.47 25.35
N GLN A 63 -18.58 4.37 26.12
CA GLN A 63 -19.30 5.14 27.11
C GLN A 63 -19.98 6.35 26.43
N GLU A 64 -21.14 6.72 26.96
CA GLU A 64 -21.89 7.92 26.58
C GLU A 64 -21.20 9.15 27.17
N HIS A 65 -20.94 10.17 26.34
CA HIS A 65 -20.22 11.39 26.73
C HIS A 65 -20.97 12.67 26.33
N GLY A 66 -22.18 12.54 25.78
CA GLY A 66 -23.01 13.63 25.28
C GLY A 66 -22.81 13.92 23.79
N ASP A 67 -23.74 14.72 23.26
CA ASP A 67 -23.84 15.03 21.85
C ASP A 67 -22.56 15.68 21.30
N GLY A 68 -22.14 15.21 20.12
CA GLY A 68 -20.99 15.77 19.39
C GLY A 68 -19.62 15.29 19.85
N PHE A 69 -19.51 14.50 20.93
CA PHE A 69 -18.23 13.95 21.39
C PHE A 69 -17.63 12.93 20.40
N ARG A 70 -18.48 12.05 19.86
CA ARG A 70 -18.13 11.02 18.87
C ARG A 70 -19.20 11.01 17.78
N ASN A 71 -18.79 10.61 16.57
CA ASN A 71 -19.72 10.27 15.50
C ASN A 71 -19.32 8.88 14.97
N ILE A 72 -20.12 7.88 15.29
CA ILE A 72 -20.06 6.52 14.71
C ILE A 72 -21.37 6.14 14.01
N GLU A 73 -22.38 7.01 14.12
CA GLU A 73 -23.67 6.94 13.44
C GLU A 73 -23.49 7.13 11.94
N THR A 74 -22.55 8.00 11.55
CA THR A 74 -22.03 8.06 10.18
C THR A 74 -20.94 7.00 10.01
N PRO A 75 -21.11 6.01 9.12
CA PRO A 75 -20.14 4.92 8.95
C PRO A 75 -18.72 5.43 8.66
N ILE A 76 -17.74 4.76 9.26
CA ILE A 76 -16.30 5.00 9.05
C ILE A 76 -15.73 3.74 8.38
N PRO A 77 -15.56 3.71 7.04
CA PRO A 77 -15.02 2.55 6.34
C PRO A 77 -13.62 2.20 6.83
N ILE A 78 -13.32 0.91 6.96
CA ILE A 78 -11.99 0.42 7.35
C ILE A 78 -11.25 -0.10 6.11
N TYR A 79 -10.24 0.64 5.65
CA TYR A 79 -9.39 0.24 4.54
C TYR A 79 -8.12 -0.40 5.08
N VAL A 80 -7.96 -1.70 4.83
CA VAL A 80 -6.87 -2.49 5.36
C VAL A 80 -5.73 -2.54 4.35
N ALA A 81 -4.54 -2.09 4.76
CA ALA A 81 -3.33 -2.22 3.96
C ALA A 81 -2.77 -3.64 4.07
N ALA A 82 -2.78 -4.41 2.97
CA ALA A 82 -2.40 -5.82 2.97
C ALA A 82 -1.86 -6.30 1.61
N ASN A 83 -0.84 -7.16 1.65
CA ASN A 83 -0.27 -7.80 0.46
C ASN A 83 -0.09 -9.33 0.64
N GLY A 84 0.07 -9.81 1.88
CA GLY A 84 0.22 -11.23 2.17
C GLY A 84 -1.11 -11.95 2.37
N PRO A 85 -1.23 -13.25 2.04
CA PRO A 85 -2.50 -13.98 2.00
C PRO A 85 -3.26 -14.00 3.34
N ARG A 86 -2.54 -14.04 4.47
CA ARG A 86 -3.16 -13.96 5.81
C ARG A 86 -3.71 -12.57 6.12
N ALA A 87 -3.02 -11.52 5.68
CA ALA A 87 -3.47 -10.14 5.83
C ALA A 87 -4.66 -9.83 4.90
N LEU A 88 -4.62 -10.32 3.66
CA LEU A 88 -5.72 -10.19 2.70
C LEU A 88 -7.01 -10.87 3.21
N ARG A 89 -6.91 -12.09 3.74
CA ARG A 89 -8.05 -12.73 4.43
C ARG A 89 -8.54 -11.91 5.61
N THR A 90 -7.64 -11.28 6.37
CA THR A 90 -8.03 -10.43 7.50
C THR A 90 -8.76 -9.16 7.02
N ALA A 91 -8.33 -8.57 5.90
CA ALA A 91 -9.03 -7.47 5.24
C ALA A 91 -10.45 -7.90 4.82
N GLY A 92 -10.62 -9.09 4.26
CA GLY A 92 -11.96 -9.64 3.96
C GLY A 92 -12.83 -9.88 5.19
N MET A 93 -12.25 -10.30 6.31
CA MET A 93 -12.99 -10.54 7.55
C MET A 93 -13.53 -9.24 8.16
N TYR A 94 -12.70 -8.20 8.23
CA TYR A 94 -12.96 -7.01 9.07
C TYR A 94 -12.89 -5.66 8.36
N GLY A 95 -12.36 -5.61 7.14
CA GLY A 95 -12.31 -4.39 6.34
C GLY A 95 -13.62 -4.12 5.60
N ASP A 96 -13.67 -2.91 5.04
CA ASP A 96 -14.61 -2.45 4.02
C ASP A 96 -13.87 -2.05 2.73
N GLY A 97 -12.52 -2.10 2.77
CA GLY A 97 -11.68 -1.99 1.59
C GLY A 97 -10.27 -2.52 1.79
N LEU A 98 -9.54 -2.67 0.68
CA LEU A 98 -8.14 -3.08 0.59
C LEU A 98 -7.31 -1.95 0.00
N CYS A 99 -6.17 -1.68 0.62
CA CYS A 99 -5.10 -0.87 0.03
C CYS A 99 -3.87 -1.75 -0.17
N SER A 100 -3.35 -1.84 -1.39
CA SER A 100 -2.23 -2.71 -1.73
C SER A 100 -1.35 -2.08 -2.80
N ILE A 101 -0.12 -2.57 -2.93
CA ILE A 101 0.79 -2.21 -4.00
C ILE A 101 0.59 -3.18 -5.18
N PHE A 102 0.77 -2.68 -6.42
CA PHE A 102 0.66 -3.45 -7.67
C PHE A 102 -0.75 -3.95 -8.03
N ASN A 103 -1.80 -3.42 -7.40
CA ASN A 103 -3.20 -3.79 -7.71
C ASN A 103 -3.64 -3.34 -9.12
N GLU A 104 -2.87 -2.51 -9.82
CA GLU A 104 -3.05 -2.22 -11.25
C GLU A 104 -2.63 -3.40 -12.16
N GLN A 105 -1.90 -4.38 -11.61
CA GLN A 105 -1.50 -5.60 -12.30
C GLN A 105 -2.55 -6.68 -12.04
N ILE A 106 -3.29 -7.05 -13.09
CA ILE A 106 -4.43 -7.98 -12.98
C ILE A 106 -4.12 -9.27 -12.20
N PRO A 107 -2.99 -9.98 -12.44
CA PRO A 107 -2.70 -11.20 -11.68
C PRO A 107 -2.56 -10.96 -10.17
N VAL A 108 -2.02 -9.81 -9.77
CA VAL A 108 -1.89 -9.41 -8.36
C VAL A 108 -3.26 -9.04 -7.78
N LEU A 109 -4.05 -8.27 -8.52
CA LEU A 109 -5.40 -7.89 -8.11
C LEU A 109 -6.30 -9.11 -7.92
N ASP A 110 -6.31 -10.05 -8.88
CA ASP A 110 -7.10 -11.27 -8.82
C ASP A 110 -6.66 -12.14 -7.62
N PHE A 111 -5.35 -12.27 -7.39
CA PHE A 111 -4.82 -12.95 -6.21
C PHE A 111 -5.30 -12.30 -4.91
N ASN A 112 -5.22 -10.98 -4.83
CA ASN A 112 -5.60 -10.21 -3.66
C ASN A 112 -7.10 -10.34 -3.35
N LEU A 113 -7.95 -10.12 -4.36
CA LEU A 113 -9.41 -10.19 -4.22
C LEU A 113 -9.90 -11.61 -3.93
N THR A 114 -9.23 -12.64 -4.44
CA THR A 114 -9.52 -14.04 -4.09
C THR A 114 -9.35 -14.27 -2.58
N HIS A 115 -8.23 -13.81 -2.01
CA HIS A 115 -7.96 -13.97 -0.58
C HIS A 115 -8.86 -13.10 0.30
N VAL A 116 -9.23 -11.91 -0.16
CA VAL A 116 -10.25 -11.08 0.49
C VAL A 116 -11.59 -11.82 0.53
N ALA A 117 -12.03 -12.40 -0.59
CA ALA A 117 -13.28 -13.16 -0.65
C ALA A 117 -13.28 -14.39 0.27
N GLU A 118 -12.16 -15.11 0.38
CA GLU A 118 -11.98 -16.19 1.36
C GLU A 118 -12.20 -15.69 2.80
N GLY A 119 -11.59 -14.56 3.14
CA GLY A 119 -11.72 -13.92 4.45
C GLY A 119 -13.15 -13.53 4.78
N ALA A 120 -13.84 -12.87 3.84
CA ALA A 120 -15.22 -12.46 4.00
C ALA A 120 -16.16 -13.65 4.19
N LYS A 121 -15.93 -14.75 3.47
CA LYS A 121 -16.68 -16.01 3.63
C LYS A 121 -16.52 -16.59 5.04
N ILE A 122 -15.31 -16.57 5.61
CA ILE A 122 -15.05 -17.03 6.99
C ILE A 122 -15.84 -16.17 7.99
N ALA A 123 -15.85 -14.85 7.79
CA ALA A 123 -16.62 -13.92 8.62
C ALA A 123 -18.13 -13.88 8.29
N LYS A 124 -18.60 -14.65 7.31
CA LYS A 124 -19.99 -14.66 6.81
C LYS A 124 -20.47 -13.26 6.37
N ARG A 125 -19.60 -12.49 5.73
CA ARG A 125 -19.88 -11.14 5.23
C ARG A 125 -19.85 -11.11 3.69
N SER A 126 -20.52 -10.11 3.14
CA SER A 126 -20.44 -9.80 1.70
C SER A 126 -19.24 -8.90 1.43
N THR A 127 -18.60 -9.09 0.27
CA THR A 127 -17.63 -8.15 -0.33
C THR A 127 -18.29 -7.27 -1.39
N LYS A 128 -19.63 -7.21 -1.42
CA LYS A 128 -20.33 -6.24 -2.26
C LYS A 128 -19.92 -4.83 -1.81
N ASP A 129 -19.59 -3.98 -2.77
CA ASP A 129 -19.13 -2.61 -2.54
C ASP A 129 -17.80 -2.50 -1.76
N PHE A 130 -17.00 -3.57 -1.75
CA PHE A 130 -15.68 -3.57 -1.12
C PHE A 130 -14.69 -2.72 -1.92
N HIS A 131 -14.15 -1.68 -1.28
CA HIS A 131 -13.26 -0.73 -1.95
C HIS A 131 -11.89 -1.34 -2.20
N THR A 132 -11.28 -1.08 -3.36
CA THR A 132 -9.96 -1.59 -3.71
C THR A 132 -9.09 -0.48 -4.27
N THR A 133 -8.03 -0.16 -3.54
CA THR A 133 -7.05 0.86 -3.91
C THR A 133 -5.75 0.20 -4.34
N THR A 134 -5.13 0.73 -5.39
CA THR A 134 -3.70 0.52 -5.66
C THR A 134 -2.90 1.75 -5.25
N LEU A 135 -1.80 1.52 -4.56
CA LEU A 135 -0.72 2.50 -4.40
C LEU A 135 0.24 2.31 -5.59
N THR A 136 0.42 3.35 -6.39
CA THR A 136 1.30 3.29 -7.57
C THR A 136 1.80 4.68 -7.95
N ASN A 137 2.66 4.77 -8.96
CA ASN A 137 3.01 6.02 -9.63
C ASN A 137 2.54 6.00 -11.08
N ALA A 138 2.26 7.16 -11.65
CA ALA A 138 1.94 7.32 -13.06
C ALA A 138 3.01 8.17 -13.76
N VAL A 139 3.73 7.57 -14.70
CA VAL A 139 4.80 8.20 -15.46
C VAL A 139 4.32 8.45 -16.89
N ILE A 140 3.72 9.62 -17.10
CA ILE A 140 3.24 10.05 -18.41
C ILE A 140 4.43 10.40 -19.30
N LEU A 141 4.64 9.65 -20.37
CA LEU A 141 5.75 9.87 -21.31
C LEU A 141 5.43 11.02 -22.27
N LYS A 142 6.37 11.97 -22.38
CA LYS A 142 6.36 13.06 -23.36
C LYS A 142 6.96 12.56 -24.67
N ALA A 143 6.66 13.24 -25.78
CA ALA A 143 7.16 12.83 -27.10
C ALA A 143 8.71 12.83 -27.13
N GLY A 144 9.30 11.66 -27.42
CA GLY A 144 10.73 11.47 -27.45
C GLY A 144 11.36 11.03 -26.12
N ASP A 145 10.58 10.93 -25.04
CA ASP A 145 11.06 10.38 -23.77
C ASP A 145 11.49 8.92 -23.94
N ARG A 146 12.61 8.58 -23.33
CA ARG A 146 13.06 7.19 -23.13
C ARG A 146 13.16 6.93 -21.64
N LEU A 147 12.87 5.70 -21.21
CA LEU A 147 12.82 5.36 -19.78
C LEU A 147 14.15 5.57 -19.04
N GLN A 148 15.27 5.47 -19.77
CA GLN A 148 16.61 5.72 -19.24
C GLN A 148 17.00 7.21 -19.20
N ASP A 149 16.16 8.11 -19.72
CA ASP A 149 16.46 9.54 -19.65
C ASP A 149 16.31 10.04 -18.21
N ASP A 150 17.24 10.89 -17.77
CA ASP A 150 17.26 11.42 -16.40
C ASP A 150 15.91 12.02 -15.99
N ALA A 151 15.24 12.76 -16.89
CA ALA A 151 13.94 13.37 -16.60
C ALA A 151 12.80 12.36 -16.37
N VAL A 152 12.90 11.14 -16.93
CA VAL A 152 11.93 10.06 -16.66
C VAL A 152 12.28 9.38 -15.34
N ILE A 153 13.56 9.10 -15.10
CA ILE A 153 14.07 8.55 -13.83
C ILE A 153 13.67 9.47 -12.66
N GLU A 154 13.83 10.78 -12.78
CA GLU A 154 13.43 11.74 -11.73
C GLU A 154 11.93 11.69 -11.41
N ARG A 155 11.07 11.40 -12.40
CA ARG A 155 9.61 11.30 -12.21
C ARG A 155 9.14 9.92 -11.72
N ALA A 156 9.98 8.89 -11.84
CA ALA A 156 9.64 7.51 -11.51
C ALA A 156 10.33 6.99 -10.24
N GLY A 157 11.53 7.51 -9.95
CA GLY A 157 12.53 6.84 -9.12
C GLY A 157 12.11 6.62 -7.67
N SER A 158 11.42 7.57 -7.03
CA SER A 158 11.02 7.41 -5.62
C SER A 158 10.12 6.20 -5.41
N TRP A 159 9.20 5.96 -6.36
CA TRP A 159 8.28 4.84 -6.29
C TRP A 159 8.94 3.52 -6.69
N ALA A 160 9.74 3.51 -7.76
CA ALA A 160 10.48 2.33 -8.18
C ALA A 160 11.41 1.81 -7.07
N VAL A 161 12.11 2.71 -6.39
CA VAL A 161 12.98 2.38 -5.25
C VAL A 161 12.16 1.96 -4.03
N THR A 162 11.02 2.60 -3.75
CA THR A 162 10.11 2.17 -2.66
C THR A 162 9.59 0.75 -2.88
N ALA A 163 9.26 0.38 -4.13
CA ALA A 163 8.88 -0.99 -4.48
C ALA A 163 10.04 -1.97 -4.25
N LEU A 164 11.28 -1.58 -4.58
CA LEU A 164 12.49 -2.36 -4.33
C LEU A 164 12.70 -2.59 -2.82
N HIS A 165 12.54 -1.54 -1.99
CA HIS A 165 12.60 -1.62 -0.52
C HIS A 165 11.57 -2.61 0.04
N PHE A 166 10.34 -2.55 -0.47
CA PHE A 166 9.27 -3.46 -0.07
C PHE A 166 9.61 -4.93 -0.36
N VAL A 167 10.10 -5.22 -1.56
CA VAL A 167 10.50 -6.59 -1.94
C VAL A 167 11.71 -7.04 -1.11
N TYR A 168 12.69 -6.17 -0.87
CA TYR A 168 13.85 -6.47 -0.04
C TYR A 168 13.46 -6.81 1.40
N GLU A 169 12.51 -6.11 1.99
CA GLU A 169 12.06 -6.40 3.35
C GLU A 169 11.28 -7.71 3.46
N ILE A 170 10.56 -8.11 2.40
CA ILE A 170 9.95 -9.44 2.33
C ILE A 170 11.05 -10.49 2.21
N TRP A 171 11.94 -10.37 1.23
CA TRP A 171 13.04 -11.31 1.01
C TRP A 171 13.96 -11.42 2.23
N ARG A 172 14.30 -10.31 2.90
CA ARG A 172 15.13 -10.32 4.10
C ARG A 172 14.50 -11.17 5.20
N TYR A 173 13.18 -11.14 5.31
CA TYR A 173 12.41 -11.88 6.30
C TYR A 173 12.19 -13.34 5.91
N THR A 174 11.88 -13.64 4.64
CA THR A 174 11.56 -15.00 4.18
C THR A 174 12.77 -15.80 3.72
N LYS A 175 13.84 -15.11 3.30
CA LYS A 175 15.01 -15.66 2.60
C LYS A 175 14.62 -16.49 1.37
N ASP A 176 13.58 -16.05 0.67
CA ASP A 176 13.00 -16.74 -0.48
C ASP A 176 13.14 -15.88 -1.75
N ASP A 177 14.00 -16.30 -2.68
CA ASP A 177 14.23 -15.60 -3.95
C ASP A 177 12.98 -15.58 -4.86
N ASN A 178 12.00 -16.45 -4.61
CA ASN A 178 10.74 -16.44 -5.38
C ASN A 178 9.90 -15.19 -5.14
N VAL A 179 10.18 -14.42 -4.08
CA VAL A 179 9.50 -13.15 -3.82
C VAL A 179 10.02 -12.01 -4.69
N VAL A 180 11.17 -12.19 -5.35
CA VAL A 180 11.80 -11.20 -6.22
C VAL A 180 11.16 -11.23 -7.61
N PRO A 181 10.44 -10.18 -8.04
CA PRO A 181 9.85 -10.12 -9.37
C PRO A 181 10.91 -10.20 -10.47
N GLU A 182 10.52 -10.71 -11.65
CA GLU A 182 11.43 -10.88 -12.79
C GLU A 182 12.17 -9.58 -13.16
N TYR A 183 11.46 -8.46 -13.15
CA TYR A 183 12.02 -7.13 -13.47
C TYR A 183 13.02 -6.59 -12.43
N MET A 184 13.16 -7.23 -11.26
CA MET A 184 14.15 -6.89 -10.24
C MET A 184 15.38 -7.82 -10.26
N LYS A 185 15.30 -8.99 -10.90
CA LYS A 185 16.33 -10.03 -10.76
C LYS A 185 17.71 -9.60 -11.24
N SER A 186 17.78 -8.82 -12.31
CA SER A 186 19.06 -8.35 -12.88
C SER A 186 19.83 -7.40 -11.97
N ILE A 187 19.14 -6.68 -11.08
CA ILE A 187 19.73 -5.72 -10.14
C ILE A 187 19.81 -6.24 -8.71
N TRP A 188 19.25 -7.43 -8.45
CA TRP A 188 18.95 -7.90 -7.10
C TRP A 188 20.20 -8.12 -6.24
N GLU A 189 21.22 -8.76 -6.81
CA GLU A 189 22.50 -9.01 -6.14
C GLU A 189 23.18 -7.68 -5.79
N GLU A 190 23.29 -6.76 -6.75
CA GLU A 190 23.91 -5.46 -6.54
C GLU A 190 23.15 -4.59 -5.53
N TYR A 191 21.81 -4.66 -5.51
CA TYR A 191 21.00 -3.97 -4.50
C TYR A 191 21.19 -4.59 -3.10
N SER A 192 21.25 -5.91 -3.02
CA SER A 192 21.52 -6.60 -1.74
C SER A 192 22.89 -6.22 -1.18
N ASP A 193 23.90 -6.14 -2.04
CA ASP A 193 25.24 -5.65 -1.70
C ASP A 193 25.22 -4.19 -1.29
N HIS A 194 24.44 -3.35 -1.97
CA HIS A 194 24.28 -1.95 -1.62
C HIS A 194 23.78 -1.77 -0.18
N VAL A 195 22.74 -2.51 0.22
CA VAL A 195 22.21 -2.46 1.59
C VAL A 195 23.20 -3.03 2.61
N ALA A 196 23.90 -4.12 2.28
CA ALA A 196 24.92 -4.72 3.14
C ALA A 196 26.13 -3.79 3.42
N ASN A 197 26.40 -2.86 2.50
CA ASN A 197 27.50 -1.90 2.59
C ASN A 197 27.08 -0.49 3.04
N PHE A 198 25.90 -0.36 3.64
CA PHE A 198 25.51 0.91 4.26
C PHE A 198 26.56 1.40 5.27
N PRO A 199 26.79 2.72 5.39
CA PRO A 199 27.83 3.30 6.24
C PRO A 199 27.43 3.33 7.72
N VAL A 200 26.70 2.31 8.18
CA VAL A 200 26.25 2.11 9.56
C VAL A 200 26.38 0.63 9.92
N PRO A 201 26.54 0.30 11.21
CA PRO A 201 26.42 -1.08 11.68
C PRO A 201 25.11 -1.74 11.22
N GLU A 202 25.11 -3.05 11.00
CA GLU A 202 23.98 -3.82 10.48
C GLU A 202 22.68 -3.57 11.27
N GLU A 203 22.77 -3.47 12.60
CA GLU A 203 21.63 -3.22 13.48
C GLU A 203 20.97 -1.84 13.26
N LYS A 204 21.65 -0.91 12.57
CA LYS A 204 21.14 0.42 12.21
C LYS A 204 20.77 0.56 10.74
N SER A 205 20.94 -0.48 9.92
CA SER A 205 20.57 -0.48 8.49
C SER A 205 19.13 -0.03 8.26
N HIS A 206 18.22 -0.38 9.17
CA HIS A 206 16.81 0.00 9.15
C HIS A 206 16.55 1.52 9.11
N GLN A 207 17.52 2.34 9.51
CA GLN A 207 17.44 3.81 9.45
C GLN A 207 17.63 4.35 8.04
N LEU A 208 18.30 3.59 7.17
CA LEU A 208 18.67 4.01 5.83
C LEU A 208 17.87 3.30 4.74
N ILE A 209 17.41 2.05 4.95
CA ILE A 209 16.69 1.27 3.92
C ILE A 209 15.52 2.07 3.34
N HIS A 210 14.74 2.76 4.17
CA HIS A 210 13.55 3.49 3.72
C HIS A 210 13.78 5.02 3.65
N GLU A 211 15.03 5.46 3.54
CA GLU A 211 15.32 6.89 3.39
C GLU A 211 14.65 7.44 2.13
N GLY A 212 13.88 8.52 2.30
CA GLY A 212 13.14 9.13 1.20
C GLY A 212 11.85 8.42 0.80
N HIS A 213 11.38 7.40 1.53
CA HIS A 213 10.17 6.60 1.23
C HIS A 213 9.04 7.39 0.53
N CYS A 214 8.65 6.91 -0.66
CA CYS A 214 7.69 7.52 -1.60
C CYS A 214 8.00 8.95 -2.09
N SER A 215 9.01 9.62 -1.57
CA SER A 215 9.27 11.05 -1.77
C SER A 215 10.47 11.33 -2.67
N PHE A 216 11.58 10.63 -2.44
CA PHE A 216 12.81 10.69 -3.24
C PHE A 216 13.56 9.35 -3.11
N TYR A 217 14.60 9.16 -3.92
CA TYR A 217 15.54 8.04 -3.79
C TYR A 217 16.93 8.61 -3.43
N THR A 218 17.76 7.83 -2.75
CA THR A 218 19.11 8.31 -2.40
C THR A 218 20.03 8.30 -3.63
N PRO A 219 21.08 9.13 -3.71
CA PRO A 219 21.97 9.15 -4.88
C PRO A 219 22.59 7.78 -5.22
N GLY A 220 22.82 6.93 -4.21
CA GLY A 220 23.35 5.58 -4.40
C GLY A 220 22.36 4.61 -5.05
N GLU A 221 21.07 4.93 -5.03
CA GLU A 221 20.01 4.07 -5.54
C GLU A 221 19.55 4.44 -6.96
N LYS A 222 20.00 5.57 -7.51
CA LYS A 222 19.63 6.01 -8.88
C LYS A 222 19.86 4.91 -9.91
N LYS A 223 20.97 4.17 -9.78
CA LYS A 223 21.36 3.09 -10.69
C LYS A 223 20.38 1.91 -10.72
N PHE A 224 19.55 1.76 -9.68
CA PHE A 224 18.53 0.71 -9.60
C PHE A 224 17.20 1.13 -10.26
N VAL A 225 17.06 2.38 -10.69
CA VAL A 225 15.89 2.86 -11.44
C VAL A 225 16.08 2.56 -12.93
N THR A 226 16.03 1.27 -13.29
CA THR A 226 16.15 0.81 -14.68
C THR A 226 14.83 0.93 -15.45
N PRO A 227 14.83 0.88 -16.79
CA PRO A 227 13.60 0.81 -17.58
C PRO A 227 12.63 -0.30 -17.11
N GLU A 228 13.14 -1.50 -16.85
CA GLU A 228 12.36 -2.66 -16.38
C GLU A 228 11.73 -2.38 -15.02
N MET A 229 12.45 -1.70 -14.12
CA MET A 229 11.92 -1.27 -12.82
C MET A 229 10.80 -0.25 -12.96
N ILE A 230 10.96 0.74 -13.85
CA ILE A 230 9.91 1.74 -14.10
C ILE A 230 8.65 1.06 -14.65
N GLU A 231 8.80 0.18 -15.65
CA GLU A 231 7.70 -0.56 -16.26
C GLU A 231 7.03 -1.54 -15.28
N GLY A 232 7.81 -2.24 -14.47
CA GLY A 232 7.33 -3.27 -13.56
C GLY A 232 6.64 -2.73 -12.30
N THR A 233 6.88 -1.47 -11.95
CA THR A 233 6.37 -0.88 -10.69
C THR A 233 5.38 0.26 -10.88
N SER A 234 5.33 0.88 -12.07
CA SER A 234 4.53 2.09 -12.32
C SER A 234 3.57 1.94 -13.50
N LEU A 235 2.53 2.77 -13.51
CA LEU A 235 1.73 3.04 -14.71
C LEU A 235 2.52 3.95 -15.64
N VAL A 236 3.24 3.37 -16.59
CA VAL A 236 4.04 4.12 -17.59
C VAL A 236 3.43 4.02 -18.98
N GLY A 237 3.51 5.13 -19.73
CA GLY A 237 3.05 5.22 -21.12
C GLY A 237 2.52 6.62 -21.47
N SER A 238 1.89 6.72 -22.63
CA SER A 238 1.03 7.84 -22.99
C SER A 238 -0.22 7.91 -22.09
N PRO A 239 -0.93 9.05 -22.03
CA PRO A 239 -2.14 9.16 -21.24
C PRO A 239 -3.21 8.11 -21.58
N ALA A 240 -3.35 7.77 -22.87
CA ALA A 240 -4.31 6.77 -23.34
C ALA A 240 -3.94 5.35 -22.91
N GLU A 241 -2.66 4.98 -22.97
CA GLU A 241 -2.19 3.65 -22.52
C GLU A 241 -2.33 3.49 -21.00
N ILE A 242 -2.07 4.55 -20.23
CA ILE A 242 -2.28 4.55 -18.78
C ILE A 242 -3.77 4.41 -18.46
N ALA A 243 -4.64 5.18 -19.13
CA ALA A 243 -6.08 5.08 -18.94
C ALA A 243 -6.63 3.70 -19.32
N GLU A 244 -6.12 3.08 -20.40
CA GLU A 244 -6.49 1.72 -20.78
C GLU A 244 -6.15 0.70 -19.67
N LYS A 245 -4.95 0.77 -19.10
CA LYS A 245 -4.54 -0.08 -17.97
C LYS A 245 -5.45 0.11 -16.75
N ILE A 246 -5.77 1.35 -16.39
CA ILE A 246 -6.67 1.68 -15.27
C ILE A 246 -8.08 1.14 -15.53
N ASN A 247 -8.63 1.38 -16.72
CA ASN A 247 -9.96 0.91 -17.10
C ASN A 247 -10.06 -0.61 -17.12
N LEU A 248 -8.99 -1.29 -17.56
CA LEU A 248 -8.91 -2.74 -17.50
C LEU A 248 -8.88 -3.25 -16.06
N ALA A 249 -8.03 -2.67 -15.19
CA ALA A 249 -8.00 -3.01 -13.77
C ALA A 249 -9.36 -2.70 -13.09
N GLY A 250 -10.04 -1.62 -13.50
CA GLY A 250 -11.36 -1.25 -13.02
C GLY A 250 -12.42 -2.32 -13.31
N LYS A 251 -12.38 -2.94 -14.49
CA LYS A 251 -13.24 -4.09 -14.84
C LYS A 251 -12.96 -5.33 -13.97
N HIS A 252 -11.76 -5.43 -13.39
CA HIS A 252 -11.36 -6.49 -12.47
C HIS A 252 -11.60 -6.15 -10.98
N GLY A 253 -12.15 -4.96 -10.68
CA GLY A 253 -12.55 -4.57 -9.33
C GLY A 253 -11.64 -3.56 -8.64
N LEU A 254 -10.66 -2.98 -9.34
CA LEU A 254 -9.94 -1.79 -8.84
C LEU A 254 -10.90 -0.60 -8.81
N THR A 255 -11.02 0.09 -7.68
CA THR A 255 -11.92 1.25 -7.53
C THR A 255 -11.17 2.56 -7.31
N GLU A 256 -9.89 2.52 -6.94
CA GLU A 256 -9.09 3.72 -6.70
C GLU A 256 -7.62 3.52 -7.11
N VAL A 257 -7.04 4.56 -7.70
CA VAL A 257 -5.61 4.71 -7.95
C VAL A 257 -5.08 5.83 -7.07
N SER A 258 -4.23 5.50 -6.10
CA SER A 258 -3.55 6.47 -5.24
C SER A 258 -2.14 6.69 -5.76
N LEU A 259 -1.91 7.87 -6.33
CA LEU A 259 -0.63 8.25 -6.94
C LEU A 259 0.40 8.67 -5.88
N LEU A 260 1.61 8.12 -6.00
CA LEU A 260 2.78 8.41 -5.16
C LEU A 260 3.97 8.85 -6.04
N PRO A 261 3.85 9.97 -6.78
CA PRO A 261 4.95 10.52 -7.53
C PRO A 261 6.02 11.12 -6.59
N PRO A 262 7.26 11.30 -7.06
CA PRO A 262 8.31 12.01 -6.34
C PRO A 262 7.85 13.37 -5.83
N LEU A 263 8.28 13.74 -4.63
CA LEU A 263 7.86 14.99 -3.97
C LEU A 263 8.18 16.23 -4.81
N ALA A 264 9.33 16.19 -5.51
CA ALA A 264 9.76 17.27 -6.41
C ALA A 264 8.79 17.47 -7.60
N ASN A 265 8.09 16.42 -8.02
CA ASN A 265 7.18 16.43 -9.18
C ASN A 265 5.71 16.30 -8.79
N LEU A 266 5.38 16.20 -7.50
CA LEU A 266 4.04 15.87 -7.00
C LEU A 266 2.93 16.72 -7.63
N ARG A 267 3.14 18.05 -7.72
CA ARG A 267 2.14 18.96 -8.28
C ARG A 267 2.01 18.86 -9.80
N GLU A 268 3.12 18.68 -10.52
CA GLU A 268 3.12 18.49 -11.97
C GLU A 268 2.43 17.17 -12.31
N ALA A 269 2.85 16.07 -11.67
CA ALA A 269 2.27 14.74 -11.87
C ALA A 269 0.77 14.72 -11.57
N ALA A 270 0.33 15.34 -10.46
CA ALA A 270 -1.10 15.43 -10.13
C ALA A 270 -1.89 16.23 -11.18
N LYS A 271 -1.32 17.35 -11.66
CA LYS A 271 -1.96 18.17 -12.70
C LYS A 271 -2.04 17.41 -14.02
N ASP A 272 -0.94 16.86 -14.49
CA ASP A 272 -0.87 16.14 -15.76
C ASP A 272 -1.79 14.93 -15.77
N PHE A 273 -1.85 14.17 -14.67
CA PHE A 273 -2.76 13.05 -14.53
C PHE A 273 -4.23 13.51 -14.56
N ALA A 274 -4.57 14.58 -13.85
CA ALA A 274 -5.92 15.13 -13.82
C ALA A 274 -6.38 15.69 -15.17
N GLU A 275 -5.48 16.32 -15.92
CA GLU A 275 -5.80 16.95 -17.20
C GLU A 275 -5.74 15.97 -18.39
N GLN A 276 -4.91 14.94 -18.32
CA GLN A 276 -4.59 14.08 -19.47
C GLN A 276 -5.09 12.64 -19.33
N VAL A 277 -5.15 12.08 -18.11
CA VAL A 277 -5.51 10.67 -17.88
C VAL A 277 -6.95 10.54 -17.38
N ILE A 278 -7.34 11.28 -16.34
CA ILE A 278 -8.69 11.19 -15.75
C ILE A 278 -9.81 11.36 -16.80
N PRO A 279 -9.73 12.28 -17.79
CA PRO A 279 -10.77 12.42 -18.80
C PRO A 279 -10.94 11.22 -19.75
N LEU A 280 -10.01 10.26 -19.72
CA LEU A 280 -9.99 9.06 -20.55
C LEU A 280 -10.45 7.80 -19.78
N CYS A 281 -10.70 7.92 -18.47
CA CYS A 281 -11.17 6.84 -17.60
C CYS A 281 -12.70 6.83 -17.45
#